data_AF-A0AAD4FIS3-F1
#
_entry.id   AF-A0AAD4FIS3-F1
#
_cell.length_a   1.000
_cell.length_b   1.000
_cell.length_c   1.000
_cell.angle_alpha   90.00
_cell.angle_beta   90.00
_cell.angle_gamma   90.00
#
_symmetry.space_group_name_H-M   'P 1'
#
loop_
_entity.id
_entity.type
_entity.pdbx_description
1 polymer ?
#
loop_
_entity_poly.entity_id
_entity_poly.type
_entity_poly.pdbx_seq_one_letter_code
_entity_poly.pdbx_strand_id
1 'polypeptide(L)'
;MAPPAVIGSQKPGATDTAAMEQKIGQATSVILPLLEFGALGYETYVVVYLICIQYLINPSENMQRDFDVRPRRSTGIALIVIYAILLLFLTITWLRLIQLIWSKPDLIPLGDPLLEKADANTKSFGFDQYDAYICDYQGMPLWCDKCHNWKPDRAHHCKELGRCVKKMDHYCPWAGGIIAETTHKFFMQFVAYASLYTTFSWIVVAIFFAERSSKMGSRPGTWTGALATAVLFSVFTFTMTCMTGWNLMINYTSVEGIQRGGIHNIAFLISRSSTKSGTPPSSANHNTATTLPATPTTSSSKHHNKKSSRDMAEEQEHEEDWPILTSFTRPSNRSYVVIQTKPMEHPWYTTLMQGWKDTMGANMLDWLLPFRQSPCKQKSHRGEFEWGEVVYDMAKMYEDKHPGTSLAILDETRRSRR
;
A
#
# COMPACT_ATOMS: atom_id res chain seq x y z
N MET A 1 -24.62 28.17 -22.09
CA MET A 1 -25.13 26.81 -22.32
C MET A 1 -24.07 26.06 -23.11
N ALA A 2 -23.27 25.23 -22.43
CA ALA A 2 -22.40 24.25 -23.07
C ALA A 2 -23.16 22.92 -23.13
N PRO A 3 -23.04 22.14 -24.22
CA PRO A 3 -23.78 20.90 -24.38
C PRO A 3 -23.25 19.80 -23.42
N PRO A 4 -24.10 18.81 -23.07
CA PRO A 4 -23.73 17.73 -22.16
C PRO A 4 -22.66 16.84 -22.80
N ALA A 5 -21.61 16.53 -22.05
CA ALA A 5 -20.59 15.57 -22.44
C ALA A 5 -21.22 14.19 -22.58
N VAL A 6 -21.14 13.65 -23.80
CA VAL A 6 -21.62 12.33 -24.18
C VAL A 6 -20.84 11.26 -23.43
N ILE A 7 -21.59 10.38 -22.75
CA ILE A 7 -21.14 9.11 -22.19
C ILE A 7 -20.70 8.20 -23.35
N GLY A 8 -19.50 7.62 -23.21
CA GLY A 8 -19.15 6.36 -23.87
C GLY A 8 -18.88 6.42 -25.38
N SER A 9 -17.73 6.94 -25.77
CA SER A 9 -17.07 6.49 -27.00
C SER A 9 -15.68 6.01 -26.66
N GLN A 10 -15.53 4.70 -26.37
CA GLN A 10 -14.22 4.08 -26.45
C GLN A 10 -13.73 4.26 -27.89
N LYS A 11 -12.64 5.02 -28.08
CA LYS A 11 -12.03 5.19 -29.41
C LYS A 11 -11.67 3.79 -29.95
N PRO A 12 -12.05 3.44 -31.19
CA PRO A 12 -11.59 2.20 -31.81
C PRO A 12 -10.06 2.20 -31.85
N GLY A 13 -9.43 1.23 -31.18
CA GLY A 13 -7.98 1.13 -30.96
C GLY A 13 -7.53 1.31 -29.50
N ALA A 14 -8.38 1.80 -28.59
CA ALA A 14 -8.01 1.96 -27.16
C ALA A 14 -7.88 0.61 -26.41
N THR A 15 -8.55 -0.44 -26.88
CA THR A 15 -8.45 -1.80 -26.33
C THR A 15 -7.13 -2.47 -26.70
N ASP A 16 -6.65 -2.27 -27.94
CA ASP A 16 -5.40 -2.84 -28.43
C ASP A 16 -4.19 -2.19 -27.76
N THR A 17 -4.23 -0.87 -27.52
CA THR A 17 -3.17 -0.17 -26.78
C THR A 17 -3.13 -0.58 -25.31
N ALA A 18 -4.28 -0.69 -24.63
CA ALA A 18 -4.33 -1.11 -23.23
C ALA A 18 -3.83 -2.56 -23.04
N ALA A 19 -4.20 -3.48 -23.93
CA ALA A 19 -3.72 -4.85 -23.91
C ALA A 19 -2.22 -4.95 -24.21
N MET A 20 -1.71 -4.11 -25.11
CA MET A 20 -0.28 -4.04 -25.42
C MET A 20 0.52 -3.51 -24.22
N GLU A 21 0.08 -2.42 -23.59
CA GLU A 21 0.71 -1.87 -22.38
C GLU A 21 0.74 -2.89 -21.24
N GLN A 22 -0.35 -3.65 -21.07
CA GLN A 22 -0.43 -4.73 -20.09
C GLN A 22 0.64 -5.80 -20.35
N LYS A 23 0.76 -6.27 -21.60
CA LYS A 23 1.77 -7.26 -22.00
C LYS A 23 3.19 -6.75 -21.82
N ILE A 24 3.44 -5.47 -22.13
CA ILE A 24 4.75 -4.84 -21.91
C ILE A 24 5.09 -4.82 -20.41
N GLY A 25 4.15 -4.43 -19.55
CA GLY A 25 4.35 -4.42 -18.11
C GLY A 25 4.69 -5.81 -17.56
N GLN A 26 3.96 -6.83 -18.02
CA GLN A 26 4.18 -8.23 -17.65
C GLN A 26 5.51 -8.78 -18.15
N ALA A 27 5.89 -8.49 -19.39
CA ALA A 27 7.19 -8.89 -19.94
C ALA A 27 8.34 -8.20 -19.20
N THR A 28 8.19 -6.90 -18.90
CA THR A 28 9.19 -6.12 -18.15
C THR A 28 9.42 -6.73 -16.76
N SER A 29 8.36 -7.19 -16.08
CA SER A 29 8.49 -7.88 -14.78
C SER A 29 9.16 -9.25 -14.83
N VAL A 30 9.41 -9.82 -16.02
CA VAL A 30 10.24 -11.03 -16.17
C VAL A 30 11.68 -10.65 -16.51
N ILE A 31 11.87 -9.65 -17.37
CA ILE A 31 13.19 -9.24 -17.86
C ILE A 31 14.01 -8.56 -16.76
N LEU A 32 13.43 -7.65 -15.98
CA LEU A 32 14.19 -6.88 -14.99
C LEU A 32 14.81 -7.76 -13.88
N PRO A 33 14.11 -8.74 -13.28
CA PRO A 33 14.73 -9.68 -12.34
C PRO A 33 15.94 -10.44 -12.93
N LEU A 34 15.90 -10.77 -14.23
CA LEU A 34 17.03 -11.42 -14.90
C LEU A 34 18.22 -10.47 -15.08
N LEU A 35 17.95 -9.19 -15.34
CA LEU A 35 19.00 -8.16 -15.39
C LEU A 35 19.61 -7.92 -14.00
N GLU A 36 18.80 -7.90 -12.95
CA GLU A 36 19.27 -7.83 -11.56
C GLU A 36 20.19 -9.02 -11.23
N PHE A 37 19.81 -10.24 -11.63
CA PHE A 37 20.65 -11.42 -11.44
C PHE A 37 21.99 -11.32 -12.19
N GLY A 38 21.97 -10.78 -13.42
CA GLY A 38 23.20 -10.49 -14.17
C GLY A 38 24.09 -9.45 -13.48
N ALA A 39 23.50 -8.38 -12.95
CA ALA A 39 24.21 -7.36 -12.19
C ALA A 39 24.82 -7.92 -10.89
N LEU A 40 24.10 -8.80 -10.18
CA LEU A 40 24.64 -9.51 -9.02
C LEU A 40 25.86 -10.35 -9.39
N GLY A 41 25.81 -11.10 -10.50
CA GLY A 41 26.95 -11.89 -10.98
C GLY A 41 28.16 -11.02 -11.36
N TYR A 42 27.92 -9.87 -11.98
CA TYR A 42 28.97 -8.89 -12.29
C TYR A 42 29.62 -8.32 -11.02
N GLU A 43 28.80 -7.92 -10.03
CA GLU A 43 29.30 -7.47 -8.72
C GLU A 43 30.08 -8.58 -7.99
N THR A 44 29.60 -9.83 -8.02
CA THR A 44 30.32 -10.98 -7.44
C THR A 44 31.70 -11.12 -8.08
N TYR A 45 31.79 -11.02 -9.41
CA TYR A 45 33.07 -11.11 -10.10
C TYR A 45 34.04 -10.02 -9.65
N VAL A 46 33.60 -8.77 -9.51
CA VAL A 46 34.48 -7.68 -9.09
C VAL A 46 34.86 -7.79 -7.61
N VAL A 47 33.89 -7.96 -6.72
CA VAL A 47 34.12 -7.97 -5.26
C VAL A 47 34.87 -9.23 -4.82
N VAL A 48 34.40 -10.41 -5.22
CA VAL A 48 34.99 -11.68 -4.76
C VAL A 48 36.27 -11.98 -5.53
N TYR A 49 36.20 -11.99 -6.87
CA TYR A 49 37.34 -12.44 -7.66
C TYR A 49 38.41 -11.36 -7.84
N LEU A 50 38.06 -10.17 -8.34
CA LEU A 50 39.08 -9.14 -8.62
C LEU A 50 39.63 -8.48 -7.34
N ILE A 51 38.77 -8.13 -6.39
CA ILE A 51 39.20 -7.48 -5.14
C ILE A 51 39.71 -8.54 -4.15
N CYS A 52 38.87 -9.47 -3.70
CA CYS A 52 39.26 -10.34 -2.59
C CYS A 52 40.32 -11.37 -3.00
N ILE A 53 40.16 -12.06 -4.12
CA ILE A 53 41.11 -13.11 -4.54
C ILE A 53 42.36 -12.50 -5.18
N GLN A 54 42.19 -11.74 -6.27
CA GLN A 54 43.31 -11.27 -7.10
C GLN A 54 44.06 -10.06 -6.53
N TYR A 55 43.41 -9.18 -5.75
CA TYR A 55 44.07 -7.99 -5.20
C TYR A 55 44.49 -8.16 -3.74
N LEU A 56 43.70 -8.85 -2.91
CA LEU A 56 43.98 -9.02 -1.48
C LEU A 56 44.66 -10.34 -1.14
N ILE A 57 44.12 -11.48 -1.54
CA ILE A 57 44.63 -12.79 -1.09
C ILE A 57 45.91 -13.18 -1.83
N ASN A 58 45.90 -13.05 -3.16
CA ASN A 58 47.00 -13.49 -4.03
C ASN A 58 47.32 -12.45 -5.11
N PRO A 59 47.82 -11.25 -4.75
CA PRO A 59 48.28 -10.26 -5.72
C PRO A 59 49.39 -10.82 -6.62
N SER A 60 49.31 -10.56 -7.92
CA SER A 60 50.36 -10.99 -8.87
C SER A 60 51.74 -10.45 -8.49
N GLU A 61 52.81 -11.16 -8.84
CA GLU A 61 54.19 -10.76 -8.50
C GLU A 61 54.54 -9.35 -8.98
N ASN A 62 54.07 -8.96 -10.17
CA ASN A 62 54.25 -7.59 -10.69
C ASN A 62 53.57 -6.55 -9.79
N MET A 63 52.38 -6.84 -9.27
CA MET A 63 51.70 -5.92 -8.33
C MET A 63 52.43 -5.81 -6.99
N GLN A 64 53.06 -6.89 -6.54
CA GLN A 64 53.85 -6.88 -5.30
C GLN A 64 55.15 -6.10 -5.49
N ARG A 65 55.88 -6.34 -6.59
CA ARG A 65 57.18 -5.72 -6.87
C ARG A 65 57.05 -4.25 -7.26
N ASP A 66 56.15 -3.93 -8.18
CA ASP A 66 56.13 -2.63 -8.86
C ASP A 66 55.25 -1.60 -8.13
N PHE A 67 54.32 -2.04 -7.26
CA PHE A 67 53.31 -1.18 -6.62
C PHE A 67 53.14 -1.41 -5.11
N ASP A 68 54.01 -2.19 -4.46
CA ASP A 68 53.96 -2.54 -3.02
C ASP A 68 52.55 -2.98 -2.55
N VAL A 69 51.89 -3.83 -3.36
CA VAL A 69 50.62 -4.45 -2.98
C VAL A 69 50.92 -5.75 -2.23
N ARG A 70 50.93 -5.68 -0.90
CA ARG A 70 51.18 -6.86 -0.06
C ARG A 70 49.93 -7.75 0.09
N PRO A 71 50.08 -9.09 0.12
CA PRO A 71 48.98 -10.00 0.41
C PRO A 71 48.33 -9.71 1.78
N ARG A 72 47.00 -9.59 1.79
CA ARG A 72 46.12 -9.35 2.96
C ARG A 72 45.06 -10.44 3.04
N ARG A 73 45.50 -11.68 3.26
CA ARG A 73 44.65 -12.88 3.19
C ARG A 73 43.46 -12.84 4.15
N SER A 74 43.68 -12.44 5.40
CA SER A 74 42.64 -12.33 6.42
C SER A 74 41.54 -11.34 6.03
N THR A 75 41.92 -10.16 5.50
CA THR A 75 40.97 -9.16 5.00
C THR A 75 40.14 -9.72 3.84
N GLY A 76 40.79 -10.34 2.85
CA GLY A 76 40.08 -10.92 1.70
C GLY A 76 39.09 -12.01 2.12
N ILE A 77 39.50 -12.92 3.01
CA ILE A 77 38.61 -13.98 3.53
C ILE A 77 37.42 -13.37 4.29
N ALA A 78 37.66 -12.41 5.19
CA ALA A 78 36.59 -11.78 5.96
C ALA A 78 35.56 -11.09 5.05
N LEU A 79 36.01 -10.37 4.01
CA LEU A 79 35.12 -9.73 3.04
C LEU A 79 34.29 -10.74 2.26
N ILE A 80 34.88 -11.87 1.83
CA ILE A 80 34.15 -12.95 1.15
C ILE A 80 33.07 -13.54 2.06
N VAL A 81 33.36 -13.78 3.33
CA VAL A 81 32.39 -14.34 4.29
C VAL A 81 31.20 -13.37 4.49
N ILE A 82 31.48 -12.08 4.72
CA ILE A 82 30.42 -11.08 4.89
C ILE A 82 29.58 -10.96 3.61
N TYR A 83 30.24 -10.90 2.45
CA TYR A 83 29.59 -10.87 1.15
C TYR A 83 28.66 -12.06 0.94
N ALA A 84 29.14 -13.28 1.24
CA ALA A 84 28.36 -14.51 1.08
C ALA A 84 27.13 -14.55 2.00
N ILE A 85 27.25 -14.08 3.24
CA ILE A 85 26.12 -13.99 4.18
C ILE A 85 25.07 -13.00 3.67
N LEU A 86 25.48 -11.80 3.25
CA LEU A 86 24.55 -10.79 2.72
C LEU A 86 23.87 -11.28 1.44
N LEU A 87 24.63 -11.88 0.52
CA LEU A 87 24.11 -12.44 -0.73
C LEU A 87 23.12 -13.58 -0.45
N LEU A 88 23.39 -14.43 0.55
CA LEU A 88 22.48 -15.50 0.95
C LEU A 88 21.13 -14.94 1.41
N PHE A 89 21.11 -13.97 2.33
CA PHE A 89 19.87 -13.37 2.80
C PHE A 89 19.11 -12.62 1.69
N LEU A 90 19.83 -11.86 0.87
CA LEU A 90 19.26 -11.20 -0.32
C LEU A 90 18.61 -12.23 -1.26
N THR A 91 19.33 -13.29 -1.60
CA THR A 91 18.84 -14.30 -2.55
C THR A 91 17.64 -15.06 -2.01
N ILE A 92 17.65 -15.48 -0.73
CA ILE A 92 16.51 -16.20 -0.14
C ILE A 92 15.26 -15.31 -0.12
N THR A 93 15.39 -14.05 0.30
CA THR A 93 14.24 -13.13 0.38
C THR A 93 13.71 -12.75 -1.00
N TRP A 94 14.60 -12.52 -1.98
CA TRP A 94 14.24 -12.25 -3.37
C TRP A 94 13.52 -13.44 -4.04
N LEU A 95 14.08 -14.66 -3.91
CA LEU A 95 13.44 -15.87 -4.44
C LEU A 95 12.08 -16.13 -3.78
N ARG A 96 11.97 -15.89 -2.47
CA ARG A 96 10.69 -16.01 -1.76
C ARG A 96 9.64 -15.03 -2.29
N LEU A 97 10.05 -13.79 -2.53
CA LEU A 97 9.18 -12.76 -3.09
C LEU A 97 8.67 -13.17 -4.49
N ILE A 98 9.59 -13.52 -5.40
CA ILE A 98 9.26 -13.97 -6.76
C ILE A 98 8.32 -15.18 -6.72
N GLN A 99 8.62 -16.16 -5.87
CA GLN A 99 7.79 -17.36 -5.70
C GLN A 99 6.34 -16.97 -5.38
N LEU A 100 6.10 -16.04 -4.46
CA LEU A 100 4.73 -15.66 -4.10
C LEU A 100 4.04 -14.83 -5.18
N ILE A 101 4.75 -13.88 -5.79
CA ILE A 101 4.19 -13.05 -6.87
C ILE A 101 3.69 -13.95 -8.02
N TRP A 102 4.46 -14.97 -8.40
CA TRP A 102 4.10 -15.83 -9.54
C TRP A 102 3.14 -16.96 -9.21
N SER A 103 3.11 -17.43 -7.95
CA SER A 103 2.24 -18.56 -7.57
C SER A 103 0.87 -18.13 -7.05
N LYS A 104 0.78 -17.04 -6.28
CA LYS A 104 -0.45 -16.60 -5.61
C LYS A 104 -0.50 -15.07 -5.50
N PRO A 105 -0.62 -14.34 -6.61
CA PRO A 105 -0.91 -12.92 -6.54
C PRO A 105 -2.29 -12.72 -5.88
N ASP A 106 -2.43 -11.72 -5.01
CA ASP A 106 -3.63 -11.42 -4.20
C ASP A 106 -4.83 -10.91 -5.03
N LEU A 107 -5.16 -11.61 -6.10
CA LEU A 107 -6.18 -11.23 -7.07
C LEU A 107 -7.59 -11.49 -6.53
N ILE A 108 -8.46 -10.51 -6.73
CA ILE A 108 -9.90 -10.63 -6.48
C ILE A 108 -10.55 -11.26 -7.70
N PRO A 109 -11.39 -12.30 -7.55
CA PRO A 109 -12.10 -12.96 -8.66
C PRO A 109 -12.82 -11.95 -9.56
N LEU A 110 -12.86 -12.24 -10.87
CA LEU A 110 -13.72 -11.50 -11.78
C LEU A 110 -15.17 -11.79 -11.44
N GLY A 111 -16.02 -10.77 -11.50
CA GLY A 111 -17.46 -10.98 -11.51
C GLY A 111 -17.96 -11.28 -12.92
N ASP A 112 -19.27 -11.44 -13.02
CA ASP A 112 -19.95 -11.69 -14.29
C ASP A 112 -19.98 -10.40 -15.13
N PRO A 113 -19.40 -10.36 -16.34
CA PRO A 113 -19.42 -9.17 -17.20
C PRO A 113 -20.81 -8.70 -17.61
N LEU A 114 -21.81 -9.59 -17.57
CA LEU A 114 -23.20 -9.25 -17.88
C LEU A 114 -23.92 -8.64 -16.67
N LEU A 115 -23.34 -8.73 -15.49
CA LEU A 115 -23.91 -8.22 -14.26
C LEU A 115 -23.53 -6.75 -14.08
N GLU A 116 -24.54 -5.89 -14.06
CA GLU A 116 -24.36 -4.49 -13.73
C GLU A 116 -24.26 -4.29 -12.21
N LYS A 117 -23.67 -3.16 -11.80
CA LYS A 117 -23.51 -2.78 -10.38
C LYS A 117 -24.84 -2.86 -9.62
N ALA A 118 -25.94 -2.47 -10.25
CA ALA A 118 -27.27 -2.44 -9.63
C ALA A 118 -27.80 -3.82 -9.26
N ASP A 119 -27.47 -4.83 -10.07
CA ASP A 119 -27.94 -6.22 -9.89
C ASP A 119 -26.94 -7.07 -9.08
N ALA A 120 -25.73 -6.54 -8.85
CA ALA A 120 -24.66 -7.26 -8.19
C ALA A 120 -24.90 -7.44 -6.69
N ASN A 121 -24.97 -8.70 -6.26
CA ASN A 121 -25.14 -9.04 -4.85
C ASN A 121 -23.87 -8.75 -4.02
N THR A 122 -24.02 -8.04 -2.90
CA THR A 122 -22.92 -7.73 -1.96
C THR A 122 -22.54 -8.89 -1.05
N LYS A 123 -23.29 -10.01 -1.03
CA LYS A 123 -23.05 -11.17 -0.16
C LYS A 123 -21.72 -11.88 -0.43
N SER A 124 -21.19 -11.82 -1.65
CA SER A 124 -19.98 -12.57 -2.06
C SER A 124 -18.72 -12.22 -1.26
N PHE A 125 -18.67 -11.03 -0.65
CA PHE A 125 -17.54 -10.58 0.17
C PHE A 125 -17.87 -10.45 1.66
N GLY A 126 -19.09 -10.78 2.07
CA GLY A 126 -19.48 -10.75 3.48
C GLY A 126 -19.45 -9.36 4.11
N PHE A 127 -19.60 -8.27 3.35
CA PHE A 127 -19.65 -6.90 3.90
C PHE A 127 -20.73 -6.73 4.97
N ASP A 128 -21.85 -7.45 4.78
CA ASP A 128 -22.95 -7.51 5.75
C ASP A 128 -22.54 -8.20 7.06
N GLN A 129 -21.31 -8.69 7.23
CA GLN A 129 -20.80 -9.25 8.49
C GLN A 129 -20.01 -8.21 9.29
N TYR A 130 -19.59 -7.12 8.67
CA TYR A 130 -18.76 -6.10 9.32
C TYR A 130 -19.60 -5.05 10.04
N ASP A 131 -19.09 -4.55 11.16
CA ASP A 131 -19.63 -3.39 11.88
C ASP A 131 -19.32 -2.10 11.15
N ALA A 132 -18.19 -2.04 10.43
CA ALA A 132 -17.86 -0.95 9.53
C ALA A 132 -17.14 -1.43 8.26
N TYR A 133 -17.34 -0.71 7.15
CA TYR A 133 -16.64 -0.95 5.87
C TYR A 133 -16.60 0.32 5.00
N ILE A 134 -15.66 0.40 4.06
CA ILE A 134 -15.57 1.51 3.10
C ILE A 134 -16.65 1.38 2.02
N CYS A 135 -17.31 2.50 1.72
CA CYS A 135 -18.44 2.54 0.80
C CYS A 135 -18.43 3.78 -0.12
N ASP A 136 -19.36 3.82 -1.07
CA ASP A 136 -19.70 5.01 -1.83
C ASP A 136 -20.68 5.92 -1.05
N TYR A 137 -21.11 7.02 -1.66
CA TYR A 137 -22.01 7.99 -1.02
C TYR A 137 -23.40 7.40 -0.67
N GLN A 138 -23.77 6.29 -1.31
CA GLN A 138 -25.03 5.59 -1.10
C GLN A 138 -24.91 4.45 -0.08
N GLY A 139 -23.71 4.22 0.48
CA GLY A 139 -23.47 3.14 1.43
C GLY A 139 -23.27 1.77 0.79
N MET A 140 -23.05 1.70 -0.52
CA MET A 140 -22.68 0.46 -1.20
C MET A 140 -21.15 0.28 -1.18
N PRO A 141 -20.64 -0.96 -1.08
CA PRO A 141 -19.20 -1.20 -1.21
C PRO A 141 -18.65 -0.60 -2.51
N LEU A 142 -17.34 -0.35 -2.58
CA LEU A 142 -16.76 0.22 -3.79
C LEU A 142 -16.85 -0.78 -4.95
N TRP A 143 -17.16 -0.31 -6.16
CA TRP A 143 -17.29 -1.16 -7.36
C TRP A 143 -16.09 -1.01 -8.30
N CYS A 144 -15.76 -2.08 -9.03
CA CYS A 144 -14.84 -2.02 -10.16
C CYS A 144 -15.55 -2.37 -11.46
N ASP A 145 -15.75 -1.37 -12.34
CA ASP A 145 -16.38 -1.61 -13.64
C ASP A 145 -15.57 -2.59 -14.50
N LYS A 146 -14.24 -2.46 -14.50
CA LYS A 146 -13.36 -3.34 -15.31
C LYS A 146 -13.40 -4.80 -14.87
N CYS A 147 -13.64 -5.07 -13.59
CA CYS A 147 -13.69 -6.44 -13.06
C CYS A 147 -15.11 -6.93 -12.84
N HIS A 148 -16.11 -6.07 -13.06
CA HIS A 148 -17.52 -6.30 -12.73
C HIS A 148 -17.72 -6.89 -11.33
N ASN A 149 -17.01 -6.35 -10.34
CA ASN A 149 -17.06 -6.89 -8.98
C ASN A 149 -16.88 -5.82 -7.89
N TRP A 150 -17.42 -6.11 -6.71
CA TRP A 150 -17.20 -5.28 -5.51
C TRP A 150 -15.74 -5.40 -5.04
N LYS A 151 -15.20 -4.28 -4.55
CA LYS A 151 -13.86 -4.16 -4.01
C LYS A 151 -13.92 -4.33 -2.49
N PRO A 152 -13.21 -5.33 -1.94
CA PRO A 152 -12.86 -5.35 -0.52
C PRO A 152 -12.14 -4.07 -0.12
N ASP A 153 -12.05 -3.81 1.19
CA ASP A 153 -11.38 -2.61 1.68
C ASP A 153 -9.92 -2.61 1.20
N ARG A 154 -9.39 -1.43 0.86
CA ARG A 154 -7.99 -1.24 0.39
C ARG A 154 -7.64 -1.99 -0.90
N ALA A 155 -8.62 -2.51 -1.64
CA ALA A 155 -8.38 -3.15 -2.92
C ALA A 155 -8.37 -2.14 -4.08
N HIS A 156 -7.41 -2.29 -4.99
CA HIS A 156 -7.27 -1.43 -6.16
C HIS A 156 -7.11 -2.24 -7.44
N HIS A 157 -7.56 -1.67 -8.57
CA HIS A 157 -7.43 -2.31 -9.88
C HIS A 157 -6.03 -2.08 -10.44
N CYS A 158 -5.27 -3.15 -10.64
CA CYS A 158 -3.96 -3.12 -11.29
C CYS A 158 -4.12 -3.26 -12.80
N LYS A 159 -3.65 -2.27 -13.55
CA LYS A 159 -3.74 -2.23 -15.02
C LYS A 159 -2.89 -3.33 -15.66
N GLU A 160 -1.71 -3.58 -15.11
CA GLU A 160 -0.72 -4.57 -15.58
C GLU A 160 -1.23 -6.01 -15.41
N LEU A 161 -2.11 -6.23 -14.42
CA LEU A 161 -2.76 -7.53 -14.20
C LEU A 161 -4.17 -7.62 -14.79
N GLY A 162 -4.80 -6.49 -15.12
CA GLY A 162 -6.21 -6.42 -15.54
C GLY A 162 -7.18 -6.88 -14.45
N ARG A 163 -6.79 -6.78 -13.17
CA ARG A 163 -7.50 -7.37 -12.03
C ARG A 163 -7.43 -6.47 -10.80
N CYS A 164 -8.47 -6.53 -9.97
CA CYS A 164 -8.39 -5.97 -8.61
C CYS A 164 -7.48 -6.83 -7.72
N VAL A 165 -6.67 -6.17 -6.89
CA VAL A 165 -5.69 -6.78 -6.00
C VAL A 165 -5.96 -6.30 -4.57
N LYS A 166 -5.97 -7.22 -3.59
CA LYS A 166 -6.19 -6.89 -2.18
C LYS A 166 -4.99 -6.15 -1.59
N LYS A 167 -5.26 -5.11 -0.78
CA LYS A 167 -4.26 -4.25 -0.14
C LYS A 167 -3.09 -3.94 -1.11
N MET A 168 -3.45 -3.49 -2.31
CA MET A 168 -2.48 -3.28 -3.40
C MET A 168 -1.52 -2.16 -3.02
N ASP A 169 -0.22 -2.44 -3.05
CA ASP A 169 0.81 -1.42 -2.85
C ASP A 169 1.24 -0.79 -4.16
N HIS A 170 1.81 -1.58 -5.07
CA HIS A 170 2.17 -1.15 -6.42
C HIS A 170 2.54 -2.36 -7.28
N TYR A 171 2.54 -2.17 -8.60
CA TYR A 171 3.17 -3.11 -9.51
C TYR A 171 4.66 -2.76 -9.65
N CYS A 172 5.55 -3.70 -9.31
CA CYS A 172 6.98 -3.50 -9.34
C CYS A 172 7.63 -4.42 -10.38
N PRO A 173 8.02 -3.88 -11.55
CA PRO A 173 8.73 -4.67 -12.55
C PRO A 173 10.05 -5.26 -12.04
N TRP A 174 10.78 -4.54 -11.18
CA TRP A 174 12.03 -5.00 -10.57
C TRP A 174 11.83 -6.19 -9.62
N ALA A 175 10.77 -6.17 -8.81
CA ALA A 175 10.47 -7.26 -7.89
C ALA A 175 9.84 -8.49 -8.55
N GLY A 176 9.57 -8.44 -9.86
CA GLY A 176 8.95 -9.53 -10.58
C GLY A 176 7.42 -9.46 -10.72
N GLY A 177 6.78 -8.37 -10.29
CA GLY A 177 5.34 -8.15 -10.42
C GLY A 177 4.69 -7.43 -9.23
N ILE A 178 3.52 -7.91 -8.81
CA ILE A 178 2.63 -7.19 -7.89
C ILE A 178 3.07 -7.24 -6.42
N ILE A 179 3.15 -6.07 -5.78
CA ILE A 179 3.30 -5.93 -4.32
C ILE A 179 1.92 -5.67 -3.71
N ALA A 180 1.50 -6.56 -2.82
CA ALA A 180 0.16 -6.63 -2.27
C ALA A 180 0.18 -7.28 -0.87
N GLU A 181 -0.99 -7.55 -0.30
CA GLU A 181 -1.16 -8.04 1.07
C GLU A 181 -0.17 -9.13 1.52
N THR A 182 -0.01 -10.20 0.72
CA THR A 182 0.83 -11.36 1.06
C THR A 182 2.29 -11.19 0.64
N THR A 183 2.57 -10.32 -0.32
CA THR A 183 3.94 -10.11 -0.86
C THR A 183 4.65 -8.93 -0.20
N HIS A 184 3.93 -7.99 0.43
CA HIS A 184 4.50 -6.75 0.98
C HIS A 184 5.60 -7.00 2.02
N LYS A 185 5.39 -7.98 2.91
CA LYS A 185 6.41 -8.39 3.90
C LYS A 185 7.72 -8.82 3.23
N PHE A 186 7.63 -9.68 2.23
CA PHE A 186 8.81 -10.21 1.54
C PHE A 186 9.48 -9.14 0.68
N PHE A 187 8.70 -8.19 0.14
CA PHE A 187 9.24 -7.02 -0.52
C PHE A 187 10.06 -6.16 0.45
N MET A 188 9.54 -5.86 1.64
CA MET A 188 10.26 -5.14 2.70
C MET A 188 11.56 -5.85 3.09
N GLN A 189 11.53 -7.18 3.25
CA GLN A 189 12.73 -7.97 3.53
C GLN A 189 13.74 -7.90 2.38
N PHE A 190 13.29 -8.11 1.14
CA PHE A 190 14.12 -8.03 -0.06
C PHE A 190 14.84 -6.68 -0.18
N VAL A 191 14.11 -5.56 -0.12
CA VAL A 191 14.73 -4.24 -0.28
C VAL A 191 15.69 -3.89 0.86
N ALA A 192 15.39 -4.34 2.09
CA ALA A 192 16.27 -4.14 3.24
C ALA A 192 17.60 -4.90 3.08
N TYR A 193 17.55 -6.18 2.70
CA TYR A 193 18.77 -6.96 2.46
C TYR A 193 19.51 -6.50 1.20
N ALA A 194 18.80 -6.05 0.16
CA ALA A 194 19.40 -5.44 -1.01
C ALA A 194 20.18 -4.18 -0.61
N SER A 195 19.59 -3.30 0.21
CA SER A 195 20.24 -2.10 0.75
C SER A 195 21.52 -2.41 1.52
N LEU A 196 21.49 -3.41 2.40
CA LEU A 196 22.69 -3.85 3.13
C LEU A 196 23.78 -4.40 2.20
N TYR A 197 23.39 -5.26 1.25
CA TYR A 197 24.30 -5.87 0.29
C TYR A 197 24.96 -4.83 -0.64
N THR A 198 24.19 -3.91 -1.21
CA THR A 198 24.70 -2.86 -2.09
C THR A 198 25.53 -1.84 -1.32
N THR A 199 25.14 -1.51 -0.08
CA THR A 199 25.91 -0.62 0.81
C THR A 199 27.29 -1.21 1.08
N PHE A 200 27.34 -2.48 1.47
CA PHE A 200 28.60 -3.20 1.67
C PHE A 200 29.44 -3.20 0.38
N SER A 201 28.83 -3.55 -0.75
CA SER A 201 29.53 -3.69 -2.03
C SER A 201 30.15 -2.38 -2.48
N TRP A 202 29.41 -1.26 -2.48
CA TRP A 202 29.97 0.01 -2.94
C TRP A 202 31.09 0.52 -2.01
N ILE A 203 30.98 0.33 -0.69
CA ILE A 203 32.03 0.71 0.26
C ILE A 203 33.32 -0.08 -0.02
N VAL A 204 33.20 -1.41 -0.17
CA VAL A 204 34.35 -2.28 -0.48
C VAL A 204 34.98 -1.90 -1.80
N VAL A 205 34.18 -1.76 -2.87
CA VAL A 205 34.69 -1.37 -4.18
C VAL A 205 35.34 0.01 -4.11
N ALA A 206 34.72 1.01 -3.46
CA ALA A 206 35.27 2.36 -3.36
C ALA A 206 36.63 2.39 -2.66
N ILE A 207 36.78 1.71 -1.52
CA ILE A 207 38.03 1.67 -0.74
C ILE A 207 39.16 1.08 -1.58
N PHE A 208 38.95 -0.12 -2.15
CA PHE A 208 40.01 -0.78 -2.88
C PHE A 208 40.25 -0.17 -4.27
N PHE A 209 39.23 0.42 -4.87
CA PHE A 209 39.39 1.19 -6.11
C PHE A 209 40.22 2.45 -5.86
N ALA A 210 39.99 3.17 -4.77
CA ALA A 210 40.81 4.31 -4.37
C ALA A 210 42.26 3.90 -4.07
N GLU A 211 42.48 2.82 -3.32
CA GLU A 211 43.83 2.30 -3.04
C GLU A 211 44.55 1.89 -4.34
N ARG A 212 43.86 1.16 -5.23
CA ARG A 212 44.41 0.76 -6.52
C ARG A 212 44.76 1.99 -7.37
N SER A 213 43.87 2.97 -7.40
CA SER A 213 44.09 4.21 -8.14
C SER A 213 45.27 5.01 -7.60
N SER A 214 45.50 5.02 -6.29
CA SER A 214 46.63 5.76 -5.70
C SER A 214 47.96 5.05 -5.92
N LYS A 215 47.99 3.71 -5.81
CA LYS A 215 49.22 2.92 -6.00
C LYS A 215 49.61 2.78 -7.47
N MET A 216 48.64 2.52 -8.35
CA MET A 216 48.92 2.12 -9.74
C MET A 216 48.64 3.20 -10.79
N GLY A 217 47.96 4.29 -10.42
CA GLY A 217 47.44 5.27 -11.38
C GLY A 217 46.39 4.71 -12.37
N SER A 218 46.06 3.41 -12.28
CA SER A 218 45.15 2.70 -13.17
C SER A 218 43.73 2.72 -12.63
N ARG A 219 42.76 3.01 -13.51
CA ARG A 219 41.32 2.98 -13.21
C ARG A 219 40.59 2.02 -14.17
N PRO A 220 40.62 0.70 -13.92
CA PRO A 220 40.00 -0.27 -14.81
C PRO A 220 38.49 -0.03 -14.94
N GLY A 221 37.97 -0.02 -16.17
CA GLY A 221 36.55 0.21 -16.43
C GLY A 221 35.62 -0.76 -15.71
N THR A 222 36.09 -1.98 -15.42
CA THR A 222 35.35 -3.00 -14.67
C THR A 222 35.08 -2.56 -13.22
N TRP A 223 36.09 -2.03 -12.53
CA TRP A 223 35.93 -1.55 -11.15
C TRP A 223 35.10 -0.25 -11.12
N THR A 224 35.28 0.63 -12.10
CA THR A 224 34.45 1.83 -12.27
C THR A 224 32.97 1.47 -12.48
N GLY A 225 32.68 0.50 -13.35
CA GLY A 225 31.32 0.05 -13.64
C GLY A 225 30.64 -0.61 -12.44
N ALA A 226 31.38 -1.41 -11.67
CA ALA A 226 30.87 -2.00 -10.43
C ALA A 226 30.59 -0.92 -9.37
N LEU A 227 31.51 0.03 -9.18
CA LEU A 227 31.27 1.13 -8.26
C LEU A 227 30.02 1.93 -8.63
N ALA A 228 29.85 2.27 -9.91
CA ALA A 228 28.69 3.01 -10.39
C ALA A 228 27.38 2.24 -10.15
N THR A 229 27.40 0.93 -10.42
CA THR A 229 26.25 0.03 -10.26
C THR A 229 25.91 -0.12 -8.78
N ALA A 230 26.87 -0.48 -7.93
CA ALA A 230 26.69 -0.63 -6.50
C ALA A 230 26.19 0.66 -5.82
N VAL A 231 26.71 1.84 -6.20
CA VAL A 231 26.23 3.13 -5.66
C VAL A 231 24.80 3.42 -6.11
N LEU A 232 24.49 3.26 -7.40
CA LEU A 232 23.15 3.50 -7.94
C LEU A 232 22.11 2.64 -7.20
N PHE A 233 22.36 1.34 -7.13
CA PHE A 233 21.46 0.41 -6.44
C PHE A 233 21.41 0.70 -4.96
N SER A 234 22.53 1.05 -4.30
CA SER A 234 22.53 1.39 -2.88
C SER A 234 21.64 2.58 -2.54
N VAL A 235 21.69 3.66 -3.31
CA VAL A 235 20.81 4.81 -3.11
C VAL A 235 19.36 4.38 -3.32
N PHE A 236 19.07 3.69 -4.43
CA PHE A 236 17.72 3.26 -4.77
C PHE A 236 17.11 2.33 -3.71
N THR A 237 17.81 1.27 -3.32
CA THR A 237 17.31 0.29 -2.35
C THR A 237 17.22 0.86 -0.95
N PHE A 238 18.13 1.78 -0.57
CA PHE A 238 18.05 2.46 0.72
C PHE A 238 16.80 3.35 0.78
N THR A 239 16.57 4.19 -0.23
CA THR A 239 15.38 5.03 -0.30
C THR A 239 14.09 4.19 -0.30
N MET A 240 14.05 3.11 -1.09
CA MET A 240 12.90 2.19 -1.09
C MET A 240 12.69 1.53 0.27
N THR A 241 13.75 1.08 0.95
CA THR A 241 13.67 0.51 2.30
C THR A 241 13.08 1.50 3.29
N CYS A 242 13.55 2.75 3.29
CA CYS A 242 13.04 3.79 4.18
C CYS A 242 11.58 4.13 3.88
N MET A 243 11.22 4.31 2.60
CA MET A 243 9.86 4.66 2.18
C MET A 243 8.88 3.54 2.49
N THR A 244 9.19 2.29 2.11
CA THR A 244 8.34 1.13 2.40
C THR A 244 8.22 0.93 3.92
N GLY A 245 9.33 1.01 4.66
CA GLY A 245 9.29 0.88 6.12
C GLY A 245 8.43 1.95 6.78
N TRP A 246 8.55 3.20 6.33
CA TRP A 246 7.69 4.29 6.79
C TRP A 246 6.22 4.04 6.49
N ASN A 247 5.89 3.70 5.25
CA ASN A 247 4.51 3.40 4.83
C ASN A 247 3.91 2.25 5.63
N LEU A 248 4.67 1.19 5.91
CA LEU A 248 4.22 0.11 6.79
C LEU A 248 3.92 0.60 8.21
N MET A 249 4.80 1.39 8.81
CA MET A 249 4.59 1.93 10.16
C MET A 249 3.32 2.79 10.27
N ILE A 250 3.03 3.63 9.26
CA ILE A 250 1.81 4.43 9.23
C ILE A 250 0.60 3.70 8.62
N ASN A 251 0.74 2.41 8.32
CA ASN A 251 -0.28 1.54 7.71
C ASN A 251 -0.83 2.07 6.37
N TYR A 252 0.02 2.68 5.56
CA TYR A 252 -0.27 3.11 4.19
C TYR A 252 0.23 2.08 3.18
N THR A 253 -0.52 1.94 2.10
CA THR A 253 0.00 1.46 0.82
C THR A 253 0.47 2.64 -0.04
N SER A 254 1.32 2.37 -1.03
CA SER A 254 1.77 3.39 -1.99
C SER A 254 0.60 3.95 -2.83
N VAL A 255 -0.40 3.13 -3.20
CA VAL A 255 -1.63 3.61 -3.87
C VAL A 255 -2.39 4.59 -2.97
N GLU A 256 -2.63 4.23 -1.71
CA GLU A 256 -3.27 5.12 -0.74
C GLU A 256 -2.42 6.38 -0.51
N GLY A 257 -1.09 6.25 -0.56
CA GLY A 257 -0.12 7.33 -0.44
C GLY A 257 -0.26 8.39 -1.55
N ILE A 258 -0.53 7.96 -2.79
CA ILE A 258 -0.80 8.86 -3.92
C ILE A 258 -2.19 9.51 -3.78
N GLN A 259 -3.13 8.80 -3.16
CA GLN A 259 -4.47 9.29 -2.84
C GLN A 259 -4.51 10.09 -1.52
N ARG A 260 -3.36 10.50 -0.97
CA ARG A 260 -3.29 11.30 0.26
C ARG A 260 -4.11 12.59 0.10
N GLY A 261 -4.99 12.83 1.07
CA GLY A 261 -6.00 13.89 1.01
C GLY A 261 -7.37 13.41 0.53
N GLY A 262 -7.45 12.16 0.07
CA GLY A 262 -8.70 11.49 -0.27
C GLY A 262 -9.62 11.36 0.94
N ILE A 263 -10.90 11.48 0.65
CA ILE A 263 -11.98 11.35 1.63
C ILE A 263 -12.55 9.94 1.53
N HIS A 264 -12.81 9.32 2.67
CA HIS A 264 -13.39 7.99 2.76
C HIS A 264 -14.81 8.08 3.32
N ASN A 265 -15.74 7.34 2.72
CA ASN A 265 -17.07 7.16 3.29
C ASN A 265 -17.12 5.80 3.99
N ILE A 266 -17.51 5.79 5.26
CA ILE A 266 -17.52 4.60 6.10
C ILE A 266 -18.96 4.32 6.53
N ALA A 267 -19.46 3.13 6.22
CA ALA A 267 -20.78 2.69 6.66
C ALA A 267 -20.64 2.01 8.03
N PHE A 268 -21.29 2.53 9.07
CA PHE A 268 -21.31 2.00 10.42
C PHE A 268 -22.64 1.29 10.72
N LEU A 269 -22.57 0.08 11.26
CA LEU A 269 -23.73 -0.70 11.68
C LEU A 269 -24.37 -0.13 12.94
N ILE A 270 -25.68 0.07 12.90
CA ILE A 270 -26.48 0.46 14.05
C ILE A 270 -26.92 -0.81 14.80
N SER A 271 -26.46 -0.97 16.04
CA SER A 271 -26.70 -2.13 16.93
C SER A 271 -28.05 -2.03 17.67
N ARG A 272 -28.42 -0.83 18.13
CA ARG A 272 -29.71 -0.56 18.79
C ARG A 272 -30.23 0.81 18.38
N SER A 273 -31.50 0.86 17.98
CA SER A 273 -32.30 2.07 17.95
C SER A 273 -33.42 1.88 18.97
N SER A 274 -33.48 2.68 20.03
CA SER A 274 -34.63 2.62 20.93
C SER A 274 -35.84 3.30 20.28
N THR A 275 -36.55 2.60 19.40
CA THR A 275 -37.94 2.95 19.13
C THR A 275 -38.74 2.55 20.37
N LYS A 276 -39.05 3.52 21.24
CA LYS A 276 -40.17 3.34 22.16
C LYS A 276 -41.38 2.94 21.31
N SER A 277 -41.93 1.76 21.58
CA SER A 277 -43.16 1.27 21.00
C SER A 277 -44.27 2.31 21.17
N GLY A 278 -44.71 2.90 20.08
CA GLY A 278 -45.83 3.83 20.07
C GLY A 278 -46.41 3.91 18.66
N THR A 279 -47.25 2.93 18.33
CA THR A 279 -48.26 2.93 17.24
C THR A 279 -47.81 3.18 15.79
N PRO A 280 -48.32 2.43 14.80
CA PRO A 280 -47.97 2.63 13.40
C PRO A 280 -48.60 3.93 12.87
N PRO A 281 -47.86 4.81 12.16
CA PRO A 281 -48.49 5.81 11.32
C PRO A 281 -49.00 5.15 10.04
N SER A 282 -50.25 5.44 9.74
CA SER A 282 -50.93 5.04 8.52
C SER A 282 -50.18 5.48 7.27
N SER A 283 -50.26 4.63 6.25
CA SER A 283 -50.07 4.93 4.83
C SER A 283 -50.23 6.41 4.46
N ALA A 284 -49.13 7.04 4.06
CA ALA A 284 -49.16 8.25 3.26
C ALA A 284 -48.14 8.09 2.12
N ASN A 285 -48.68 7.84 0.93
CA ASN A 285 -47.98 8.01 -0.33
C ASN A 285 -47.41 9.43 -0.39
N HIS A 286 -46.10 9.57 -0.51
CA HIS A 286 -45.50 10.76 -1.10
C HIS A 286 -44.42 10.35 -2.10
N ASN A 287 -44.86 10.28 -3.36
CA ASN A 287 -44.01 10.60 -4.50
C ASN A 287 -43.62 12.08 -4.37
N THR A 288 -42.35 12.34 -4.10
CA THR A 288 -41.76 13.65 -4.34
C THR A 288 -40.33 13.46 -4.80
N ALA A 289 -40.15 13.62 -6.11
CA ALA A 289 -38.87 13.87 -6.73
C ALA A 289 -38.31 15.18 -6.16
N THR A 290 -37.10 15.14 -5.61
CA THR A 290 -36.38 16.34 -5.19
C THR A 290 -34.93 16.26 -5.68
N THR A 291 -34.75 16.89 -6.84
CA THR A 291 -33.63 17.76 -7.24
C THR A 291 -32.25 17.58 -6.61
N LEU A 292 -31.29 17.26 -7.48
CA LEU A 292 -29.84 17.39 -7.31
C LEU A 292 -29.44 18.82 -6.85
N PRO A 293 -28.47 18.99 -5.95
CA PRO A 293 -27.83 20.29 -5.76
C PRO A 293 -26.89 20.60 -6.94
N ALA A 294 -27.11 21.74 -7.57
CA ALA A 294 -26.22 22.30 -8.58
C ALA A 294 -24.91 22.85 -7.96
N THR A 295 -23.85 22.82 -8.75
CA THR A 295 -22.54 23.42 -8.48
C THR A 295 -22.67 24.92 -8.16
N PRO A 296 -22.00 25.48 -7.14
CA PRO A 296 -22.04 26.92 -6.91
C PRO A 296 -21.13 27.64 -7.91
N THR A 297 -21.72 28.49 -8.74
CA THR A 297 -21.03 29.55 -9.48
C THR A 297 -20.61 30.67 -8.55
N THR A 298 -19.36 31.09 -8.65
CA THR A 298 -18.82 32.31 -8.04
C THR A 298 -19.53 33.56 -8.58
N SER A 299 -20.27 34.28 -7.72
CA SER A 299 -20.58 35.69 -7.94
C SER A 299 -20.39 36.47 -6.65
N SER A 300 -19.50 37.46 -6.72
CA SER A 300 -19.21 38.42 -5.67
C SER A 300 -20.39 39.38 -5.44
N SER A 301 -20.93 39.41 -4.24
CA SER A 301 -21.62 40.59 -3.71
C SER A 301 -21.44 40.66 -2.21
N LYS A 302 -20.66 41.65 -1.77
CA LYS A 302 -20.42 42.00 -0.36
C LYS A 302 -21.72 42.54 0.26
N HIS A 303 -22.28 41.81 1.21
CA HIS A 303 -23.14 42.39 2.24
C HIS A 303 -22.70 41.88 3.61
N HIS A 304 -22.17 42.79 4.43
CA HIS A 304 -21.83 42.54 5.82
C HIS A 304 -23.10 42.41 6.66
N ASN A 305 -23.44 41.20 7.07
CA ASN A 305 -24.25 40.96 8.27
C ASN A 305 -23.32 40.45 9.37
N LYS A 306 -23.28 41.14 10.51
CA LYS A 306 -22.58 40.69 11.72
C LYS A 306 -23.29 39.44 12.25
N LYS A 307 -22.64 38.28 12.12
CA LYS A 307 -23.05 37.04 12.80
C LYS A 307 -22.90 37.19 14.31
N SER A 308 -23.84 36.62 15.06
CA SER A 308 -23.78 36.55 16.52
C SER A 308 -22.61 35.65 16.96
N SER A 309 -22.06 35.89 18.16
CA SER A 309 -21.04 35.00 18.75
C SER A 309 -21.54 33.56 18.94
N ARG A 310 -22.86 33.37 19.02
CA ARG A 310 -23.52 32.05 19.06
C ARG A 310 -23.52 31.38 17.70
N ASP A 311 -23.79 32.13 16.63
CA ASP A 311 -23.75 31.61 15.25
C ASP A 311 -22.32 31.25 14.82
N MET A 312 -21.31 31.97 15.34
CA MET A 312 -19.91 31.65 15.09
C MET A 312 -19.41 30.44 15.89
N ALA A 313 -19.97 30.20 17.10
CA ALA A 313 -19.69 29.00 17.87
C ALA A 313 -20.39 27.76 17.28
N GLU A 314 -21.64 27.88 16.82
CA GLU A 314 -22.37 26.80 16.13
C GLU A 314 -21.77 26.49 14.75
N GLU A 315 -21.28 27.49 14.01
CA GLU A 315 -20.53 27.24 12.76
C GLU A 315 -19.15 26.63 13.00
N GLN A 316 -18.44 27.01 14.07
CA GLN A 316 -17.17 26.37 14.45
C GLN A 316 -17.35 24.94 14.95
N GLU A 317 -18.42 24.65 15.71
CA GLU A 317 -18.79 23.28 16.09
C GLU A 317 -19.13 22.43 14.85
N HIS A 318 -19.90 22.98 13.90
CA HIS A 318 -20.22 22.29 12.64
C HIS A 318 -19.01 22.07 11.71
N GLU A 319 -17.97 22.89 11.81
CA GLU A 319 -16.71 22.73 11.04
C GLU A 319 -15.81 21.63 11.64
N GLU A 320 -16.00 21.29 12.93
CA GLU A 320 -15.27 20.23 13.62
C GLU A 320 -15.90 18.84 13.48
N ASP A 321 -17.11 18.71 12.97
CA ASP A 321 -17.77 17.41 12.86
C ASP A 321 -17.51 16.67 11.55
N TRP A 322 -17.59 15.34 11.61
CA TRP A 322 -17.57 14.52 10.41
C TRP A 322 -18.94 14.53 9.71
N PRO A 323 -19.00 14.78 8.38
CA PRO A 323 -20.27 14.82 7.67
C PRO A 323 -21.00 13.46 7.69
N ILE A 324 -22.28 13.48 8.08
CA ILE A 324 -23.17 12.33 7.95
C ILE A 324 -23.84 12.41 6.58
N LEU A 325 -23.61 11.43 5.72
CA LEU A 325 -24.06 11.46 4.33
C LEU A 325 -25.47 10.89 4.17
N THR A 326 -25.72 9.71 4.73
CA THR A 326 -27.00 9.01 4.59
C THR A 326 -27.15 7.93 5.65
N SER A 327 -28.38 7.43 5.81
CA SER A 327 -28.66 6.22 6.56
C SER A 327 -29.56 5.31 5.72
N PHE A 328 -29.34 4.00 5.81
CA PHE A 328 -30.07 3.03 5.01
C PHE A 328 -30.24 1.71 5.76
N THR A 329 -31.26 0.94 5.39
CA THR A 329 -31.51 -0.38 5.95
C THR A 329 -31.48 -1.40 4.82
N ARG A 330 -30.64 -2.44 4.98
CA ARG A 330 -30.52 -3.53 4.01
C ARG A 330 -31.72 -4.50 4.15
N PRO A 331 -32.03 -5.31 3.12
CA PRO A 331 -33.07 -6.34 3.19
C PRO A 331 -32.87 -7.36 4.33
N SER A 332 -31.65 -7.50 4.84
CA SER A 332 -31.33 -8.28 6.03
C SER A 332 -31.76 -7.64 7.35
N ASN A 333 -32.53 -6.54 7.30
CA ASN A 333 -32.95 -5.72 8.43
C ASN A 333 -31.78 -5.17 9.27
N ARG A 334 -30.65 -4.91 8.62
CA ARG A 334 -29.47 -4.25 9.22
C ARG A 334 -29.43 -2.81 8.76
N SER A 335 -29.43 -1.88 9.72
CA SER A 335 -29.38 -0.44 9.46
C SER A 335 -27.96 0.08 9.60
N TYR A 336 -27.57 0.98 8.70
CA TYR A 336 -26.26 1.58 8.65
C TYR A 336 -26.38 3.10 8.54
N VAL A 337 -25.39 3.80 9.08
CA VAL A 337 -25.15 5.23 8.85
C VAL A 337 -23.83 5.40 8.10
N VAL A 338 -23.81 6.27 7.11
CA VAL A 338 -22.60 6.60 6.35
C VAL A 338 -22.02 7.91 6.87
N ILE A 339 -20.79 7.87 7.37
CA ILE A 339 -20.06 9.03 7.86
C ILE A 339 -18.80 9.19 7.00
N GLN A 340 -18.48 10.44 6.66
CA GLN A 340 -17.37 10.79 5.79
C GLN A 340 -16.17 11.29 6.60
N THR A 341 -14.97 10.81 6.29
CA THR A 341 -13.72 11.33 6.90
C THR A 341 -13.43 12.75 6.43
N LYS A 342 -12.67 13.52 7.21
CA LYS A 342 -12.14 14.80 6.74
C LYS A 342 -10.98 14.56 5.76
N PRO A 343 -10.61 15.55 4.94
CA PRO A 343 -9.40 15.48 4.12
C PRO A 343 -8.18 15.14 4.98
N MET A 344 -7.28 14.31 4.45
CA MET A 344 -6.02 13.87 5.08
C MET A 344 -6.15 12.90 6.26
N GLU A 345 -7.36 12.60 6.75
CA GLU A 345 -7.55 11.59 7.79
C GLU A 345 -7.41 10.17 7.23
N HIS A 346 -6.57 9.35 7.89
CA HIS A 346 -6.30 7.96 7.47
C HIS A 346 -7.09 6.97 8.32
N PRO A 347 -8.06 6.21 7.75
CA PRO A 347 -8.89 5.29 8.52
C PRO A 347 -8.14 4.13 9.17
N TRP A 348 -6.92 3.81 8.72
CA TRP A 348 -6.18 2.63 9.14
C TRP A 348 -4.97 2.94 10.03
N TYR A 349 -4.75 4.22 10.37
CA TYR A 349 -3.64 4.60 11.24
C TYR A 349 -3.94 4.24 12.70
N THR A 350 -3.16 3.33 13.28
CA THR A 350 -3.20 3.00 14.71
C THR A 350 -1.98 3.57 15.42
N THR A 351 -0.88 2.83 15.47
CA THR A 351 0.42 3.29 15.98
C THR A 351 1.54 2.83 15.07
N LEU A 352 2.70 3.49 15.12
CA LEU A 352 3.85 3.12 14.28
C LEU A 352 4.26 1.65 14.41
N MET A 353 4.30 1.15 15.64
CA MET A 353 4.67 -0.25 15.91
C MET A 353 3.57 -1.22 15.47
N GLN A 354 2.30 -0.85 15.63
CA GLN A 354 1.19 -1.70 15.22
C GLN A 354 1.12 -1.81 13.69
N GLY A 355 1.27 -0.70 12.96
CA GLY A 355 1.34 -0.72 11.49
C GLY A 355 2.48 -1.60 10.97
N TRP A 356 3.65 -1.54 11.62
CA TRP A 356 4.75 -2.46 11.32
C TRP A 356 4.36 -3.92 11.56
N LYS A 357 3.79 -4.24 12.72
CA LYS A 357 3.36 -5.60 13.10
C LYS A 357 2.26 -6.16 12.21
N ASP A 358 1.35 -5.32 11.71
CA ASP A 358 0.26 -5.72 10.81
C ASP A 358 0.77 -6.36 9.51
N THR A 359 2.00 -6.02 9.10
CA THR A 359 2.62 -6.59 7.90
C THR A 359 3.76 -7.55 8.23
N MET A 360 4.60 -7.23 9.23
CA MET A 360 5.81 -7.99 9.52
C MET A 360 5.58 -9.14 10.52
N GLY A 361 4.50 -9.09 11.31
CA GLY A 361 4.24 -10.04 12.40
C GLY A 361 4.69 -9.53 13.77
N ALA A 362 4.28 -10.23 14.83
CA ALA A 362 4.66 -9.88 16.20
C ALA A 362 6.06 -10.35 16.59
N ASN A 363 6.58 -11.42 15.96
CA ASN A 363 7.88 -11.98 16.30
C ASN A 363 9.00 -11.33 15.49
N MET A 364 10.07 -10.88 16.15
CA MET A 364 11.21 -10.25 15.48
C MET A 364 11.94 -11.19 14.51
N LEU A 365 11.98 -12.49 14.79
CA LEU A 365 12.55 -13.48 13.86
C LEU A 365 11.81 -13.51 12.53
N ASP A 366 10.49 -13.31 12.57
CA ASP A 366 9.66 -13.26 11.36
C ASP A 366 9.94 -11.99 10.54
N TRP A 367 10.56 -10.96 11.14
CA TRP A 367 10.94 -9.75 10.43
C TRP A 367 12.18 -9.96 9.56
N LEU A 368 13.11 -10.80 10.02
CA LEU A 368 14.37 -11.08 9.33
C LEU A 368 14.26 -12.29 8.40
N LEU A 369 13.48 -13.30 8.79
CA LEU A 369 13.44 -14.58 8.09
C LEU A 369 12.22 -14.70 7.17
N PRO A 370 12.39 -15.09 5.90
CA PRO A 370 11.31 -15.17 4.92
C PRO A 370 10.50 -16.48 4.98
N PHE A 371 10.35 -17.08 6.16
CA PHE A 371 9.65 -18.36 6.31
C PHE A 371 8.15 -18.20 6.52
N ARG A 372 7.76 -17.29 7.42
CA ARG A 372 6.36 -17.07 7.76
C ARG A 372 5.73 -16.00 6.88
N GLN A 373 4.52 -16.28 6.41
CA GLN A 373 3.67 -15.30 5.73
C GLN A 373 3.45 -14.07 6.61
N SER A 374 3.12 -12.95 5.97
CA SER A 374 2.57 -11.79 6.68
C SER A 374 1.37 -12.26 7.51
N PRO A 375 1.18 -11.76 8.75
CA PRO A 375 0.08 -12.17 9.60
C PRO A 375 -1.31 -11.87 9.02
N CYS A 376 -1.41 -11.22 7.84
CA CYS A 376 -2.60 -11.07 6.98
C CYS A 376 -3.90 -11.55 7.63
N LYS A 377 -4.40 -10.81 8.63
CA LYS A 377 -5.68 -11.03 9.31
C LYS A 377 -5.82 -10.07 10.48
N GLN A 378 -6.49 -8.96 10.22
CA GLN A 378 -7.40 -8.37 11.21
C GLN A 378 -8.84 -8.44 10.71
N LYS A 379 -9.19 -9.54 10.00
CA LYS A 379 -10.59 -9.83 9.71
C LYS A 379 -11.28 -10.15 11.01
N SER A 380 -12.00 -9.16 11.52
CA SER A 380 -12.86 -9.27 12.68
C SER A 380 -14.29 -8.95 12.27
N HIS A 381 -15.24 -9.09 13.18
CA HIS A 381 -16.57 -8.55 12.95
C HIS A 381 -16.55 -7.02 12.84
N ARG A 382 -15.51 -6.30 13.31
CA ARG A 382 -15.43 -4.84 13.18
C ARG A 382 -15.12 -4.36 11.76
N GLY A 383 -14.40 -5.16 10.97
CA GLY A 383 -13.94 -4.79 9.64
C GLY A 383 -12.92 -5.78 9.06
N GLU A 384 -12.52 -5.56 7.82
CA GLU A 384 -11.51 -6.38 7.14
C GLU A 384 -10.09 -6.11 7.66
N PHE A 385 -9.82 -4.87 8.09
CA PHE A 385 -8.56 -4.41 8.68
C PHE A 385 -8.83 -3.69 10.01
N GLU A 386 -7.77 -3.49 10.81
CA GLU A 386 -7.87 -2.72 12.05
C GLU A 386 -8.18 -1.26 11.77
N TRP A 387 -9.26 -0.76 12.34
CA TRP A 387 -9.60 0.65 12.28
C TRP A 387 -8.69 1.49 13.19
N GLY A 388 -8.31 2.66 12.69
CA GLY A 388 -7.61 3.69 13.43
C GLY A 388 -8.50 4.47 14.39
N GLU A 389 -7.89 5.25 15.28
CA GLU A 389 -8.61 6.03 16.31
C GLU A 389 -9.66 6.95 15.71
N VAL A 390 -9.37 7.57 14.56
CA VAL A 390 -10.30 8.47 13.85
C VAL A 390 -11.66 7.83 13.59
N VAL A 391 -11.70 6.54 13.26
CA VAL A 391 -12.96 5.83 12.95
C VAL A 391 -13.78 5.59 14.22
N TYR A 392 -13.12 5.36 15.36
CA TYR A 392 -13.78 5.26 16.65
C TYR A 392 -14.28 6.62 17.15
N ASP A 393 -13.53 7.69 16.90
CA ASP A 393 -13.95 9.06 17.23
C ASP A 393 -15.15 9.51 16.40
N MET A 394 -15.16 9.19 15.09
CA MET A 394 -16.32 9.38 14.21
C MET A 394 -17.57 8.67 14.75
N ALA A 395 -17.42 7.40 15.16
CA ALA A 395 -18.53 6.62 15.70
C ALA A 395 -19.04 7.21 17.03
N LYS A 396 -18.14 7.67 17.90
CA LYS A 396 -18.48 8.27 19.19
C LYS A 396 -19.21 9.60 19.00
N MET A 397 -18.71 10.46 18.12
CA MET A 397 -19.36 11.72 17.74
C MET A 397 -20.79 11.48 17.25
N TYR A 398 -21.02 10.44 16.46
CA TYR A 398 -22.37 10.09 16.02
C TYR A 398 -23.30 9.68 17.17
N GLU A 399 -22.84 8.85 18.11
CA GLU A 399 -23.62 8.44 19.29
C GLU A 399 -23.94 9.62 20.21
N ASP A 400 -22.96 10.51 20.45
CA ASP A 400 -23.12 11.70 21.30
C ASP A 400 -24.21 12.65 20.73
N LYS A 401 -24.30 12.75 19.40
CA LYS A 401 -25.31 13.55 18.70
C LYS A 401 -26.67 12.88 18.51
N HIS A 402 -26.74 11.55 18.62
CA HIS A 402 -27.97 10.79 18.41
C HIS A 402 -28.31 9.92 19.65
N PRO A 403 -28.74 10.54 20.76
CA PRO A 403 -29.08 9.81 21.98
C PRO A 403 -30.09 8.68 21.71
N GLY A 404 -29.76 7.48 22.19
CA GLY A 404 -30.60 6.28 21.99
C GLY A 404 -30.28 5.46 20.74
N THR A 405 -29.31 5.90 19.94
CA THR A 405 -28.69 5.10 18.87
C THR A 405 -27.33 4.59 19.33
N SER A 406 -26.98 3.37 18.92
CA SER A 406 -25.64 2.85 19.17
C SER A 406 -25.04 2.15 17.97
N LEU A 407 -23.73 2.35 17.77
CA LEU A 407 -22.95 1.74 16.70
C LEU A 407 -22.21 0.50 17.20
N ALA A 408 -22.30 -0.60 16.44
CA ALA A 408 -21.78 -1.90 16.83
C ALA A 408 -20.26 -1.90 17.07
N ILE A 409 -19.51 -1.08 16.32
CA ILE A 409 -18.06 -0.94 16.44
C ILE A 409 -17.59 -0.50 17.84
N LEU A 410 -18.47 0.13 18.62
CA LEU A 410 -18.19 0.60 19.99
C LEU A 410 -18.65 -0.37 21.09
N ASP A 411 -19.39 -1.43 20.76
CA ASP A 411 -20.04 -2.30 21.76
C ASP A 411 -19.04 -3.14 22.58
N GLU A 412 -17.94 -3.58 21.99
CA GLU A 412 -16.89 -4.33 22.72
C GLU A 412 -16.04 -3.43 23.62
N THR A 413 -15.74 -2.20 23.20
CA THR A 413 -15.04 -1.20 24.03
C THR A 413 -15.81 -0.91 25.33
N ARG A 414 -17.15 -1.03 25.29
CA ARG A 414 -18.00 -0.97 26.47
C ARG A 414 -17.95 -2.22 27.33
N ARG A 415 -17.78 -3.41 26.74
CA ARG A 415 -17.65 -4.67 27.48
C ARG A 415 -16.31 -4.80 28.19
N SER A 416 -15.22 -4.22 27.67
CA SER A 416 -13.90 -4.26 28.32
C SER A 416 -13.75 -3.24 29.46
N ARG A 417 -14.62 -2.23 29.54
CA ARG A 417 -14.65 -1.19 30.58
C ARG A 417 -15.62 -1.49 31.73
N ARG A 418 -16.42 -2.55 31.61
CA ARG A 418 -17.28 -3.10 32.67
C ARG A 418 -16.58 -4.32 33.27
#